data_AF-A0A382Q1I3-F1
#
_entry.id   AF-A0A382Q1I3-F1
#
_cell.length_a   1.000
_cell.length_b   1.000
_cell.length_c   1.000
_cell.angle_alpha   90.00
_cell.angle_beta   90.00
_cell.angle_gamma   90.00
#
_symmetry.space_group_name_H-M   'P 1'
#
loop_
_entity.id
_entity.type
_entity.pdbx_description
1 polymer ?
#
loop_
_entity_poly.entity_id
_entity_poly.type
_entity_poly.pdbx_seq_one_letter_code
_entity_poly.pdbx_strand_id
1 'polypeptide(L)' 'MILSNKQLNENLKELDDWNIVKGRLSKEFKFKGFTQAFGFMTEVAITAET' A
#
# COMPACT_ATOMS: atom_id res chain seq x y z
N MET A 1 -12.27 -4.00 -13.74
CA MET A 1 -11.45 -4.94 -14.54
C MET A 1 -10.47 -5.62 -13.60
N ILE A 2 -10.27 -6.93 -13.68
CA ILE A 2 -9.34 -7.68 -12.82
C ILE A 2 -8.01 -7.84 -13.57
N LEU A 3 -6.88 -7.61 -12.90
CA LEU A 3 -5.55 -7.79 -13.48
C LEU A 3 -5.20 -9.27 -13.62
N SER A 4 -4.55 -9.63 -14.73
CA SER A 4 -3.89 -10.93 -14.85
C SER A 4 -2.61 -10.99 -14.01
N ASN A 5 -2.10 -12.19 -13.73
CA ASN A 5 -0.83 -12.36 -12.98
C ASN A 5 0.35 -11.66 -13.65
N LYS A 6 0.40 -11.63 -14.98
CA LYS A 6 1.45 -10.93 -15.73
C LYS A 6 1.37 -9.43 -15.49
N GLN A 7 0.18 -8.85 -15.64
CA GLN A 7 -0.05 -7.42 -15.40
C GLN A 7 0.23 -7.05 -13.94
N LEU A 8 -0.21 -7.87 -12.98
CA LEU A 8 0.08 -7.65 -11.56
C LEU A 8 1.60 -7.57 -11.32
N ASN A 9 2.36 -8.54 -11.83
CA ASN A 9 3.81 -8.58 -11.68
C ASN A 9 4.52 -7.43 -12.38
N GLU A 10 3.99 -6.92 -13.50
CA GLU A 10 4.55 -5.75 -14.17
C GLU A 10 4.31 -4.47 -13.35
N ASN A 11 3.07 -4.25 -12.90
CA ASN A 11 2.72 -3.07 -12.08
C ASN A 11 3.42 -3.08 -10.72
N LEU A 12 3.63 -4.26 -10.11
CA LEU A 12 4.36 -4.38 -8.84
C LEU A 12 5.80 -3.88 -8.92
N LYS A 13 6.44 -3.90 -10.09
CA LYS A 13 7.80 -3.39 -10.27
C LYS A 13 7.89 -1.87 -10.13
N GLU A 14 6.79 -1.17 -10.33
CA GLU A 14 6.70 0.29 -10.22
C GLU A 14 6.29 0.74 -8.81
N LEU A 15 5.93 -0.21 -7.93
CA LEU A 15 5.45 0.05 -6.59
C LEU A 15 6.50 -0.33 -5.55
N ASP A 16 7.40 0.60 -5.25
CA ASP A 16 8.47 0.40 -4.27
C ASP A 16 7.93 -0.08 -2.91
N ASP A 17 8.56 -1.10 -2.35
CA ASP A 17 8.24 -1.75 -1.07
C ASP A 17 6.82 -2.33 -0.95
N TRP A 18 6.07 -2.44 -2.05
CA TRP A 18 4.82 -3.17 -2.09
C TRP A 18 5.07 -4.62 -2.49
N ASN A 19 4.45 -5.56 -1.78
CA ASN A 19 4.60 -6.97 -2.04
C ASN A 19 3.32 -7.74 -1.73
N ILE A 20 3.21 -8.98 -2.24
CA ILE A 20 2.08 -9.85 -1.95
C ILE A 20 2.36 -10.65 -0.66
N VAL A 21 1.53 -10.46 0.37
CA VAL A 21 1.56 -11.21 1.63
C VAL A 21 0.22 -11.91 1.81
N LYS A 22 0.24 -13.25 1.98
CA LYS A 22 -0.97 -14.06 2.17
C LYS A 22 -2.06 -13.80 1.11
N GLY A 23 -1.64 -13.62 -0.15
CA GLY A 23 -2.53 -13.37 -1.28
C GLY A 23 -3.10 -11.94 -1.36
N ARG A 24 -2.56 -10.98 -0.60
CA ARG A 24 -2.98 -9.57 -0.61
C ARG A 24 -1.81 -8.64 -0.85
N LEU A 25 -2.05 -7.53 -1.53
CA LEU A 25 -1.07 -6.45 -1.65
C LEU A 25 -0.82 -5.82 -0.28
N SER A 26 0.44 -5.61 0.08
CA SER A 26 0.85 -5.13 1.40
C SER A 26 2.11 -4.28 1.30
N LYS A 27 2.20 -3.27 2.18
CA LYS A 27 3.39 -2.45 2.39
C LYS A 27 3.48 -2.09 3.88
N GLU A 28 4.70 -2.10 4.41
CA GLU A 28 4.96 -1.70 5.80
C GLU A 28 5.50 -0.27 5.82
N PHE A 29 4.97 0.54 6.73
CA PHE A 29 5.43 1.91 6.96
C PHE A 29 5.95 2.03 8.39
N LYS A 30 7.17 2.56 8.55
CA LYS A 30 7.79 2.78 9.85
C LYS A 30 7.93 4.27 10.13
N PHE A 31 7.43 4.69 11.28
CA PHE A 31 7.42 6.09 11.71
C PHE A 31 8.23 6.28 12.99
N LYS A 32 8.63 7.52 13.28
CA LYS A 32 9.41 7.86 14.48
C LYS A 32 8.60 7.72 15.78
N GLY A 33 7.27 7.79 15.68
CA GLY A 33 6.37 7.69 16.82
C GLY A 33 4.90 7.73 16.42
N PHE A 34 4.04 7.61 17.42
CA PHE A 34 2.60 7.45 17.24
C PHE A 34 1.94 8.61 16.48
N THR A 35 2.24 9.87 16.83
CA THR A 35 1.63 11.04 16.19
C THR A 35 1.86 11.08 14.67
N GLN A 36 3.07 10.73 14.23
CA GLN A 36 3.40 10.67 12.80
C GLN A 36 2.65 9.53 12.10
N ALA A 37 2.60 8.35 12.72
CA ALA A 37 1.87 7.21 12.18
C ALA A 37 0.36 7.50 12.08
N PHE A 38 -0.20 8.16 13.09
CA PHE A 38 -1.62 8.50 13.11
C PHE A 38 -1.97 9.55 12.04
N GLY A 39 -1.15 10.60 11.89
CA GLY A 39 -1.33 11.58 10.81
C GLY A 39 -1.34 10.92 9.43
N PHE A 40 -0.38 10.03 9.16
CA PHE A 40 -0.37 9.24 7.92
C PHE A 40 -1.65 8.41 7.73
N MET A 41 -2.10 7.70 8.77
CA MET A 41 -3.34 6.92 8.71
C MET A 41 -4.57 7.81 8.45
N THR A 42 -4.63 9.01 9.02
CA THR A 42 -5.73 9.97 8.78
C THR A 42 -5.74 10.45 7.33
N GLU A 43 -4.59 10.82 6.77
CA GLU A 43 -4.49 11.22 5.36
C GLU A 43 -4.92 10.08 4.43
N VAL A 44 -4.42 8.86 4.66
CA VAL A 44 -4.83 7.67 3.90
C VAL A 44 -6.33 7.41 4.03
N ALA A 45 -6.91 7.55 5.22
CA ALA A 45 -8.34 7.36 5.45
C ALA A 45 -9.18 8.36 4.67
N ILE A 46 -8.77 9.64 4.62
CA ILE A 46 -9.46 10.67 3.83
C ILE A 46 -9.37 10.33 2.34
N THR A 47 -8.17 10.01 1.83
CA THR A 47 -7.98 9.65 0.41
C THR A 47 -8.76 8.39 0.02
N ALA A 48 -8.94 7.43 0.93
CA ALA A 48 -9.69 6.21 0.65
C ALA A 48 -11.21 6.43 0.61
N GLU A 49 -11.71 7.47 1.27
CA GLU A 49 -13.14 7.82 1.30
C GLU A 49 -13.56 8.70 0.10
N THR A 50 -12.60 9.40 -0.53
CA THR A 50 -12.83 10.28 -1.69
C THR A 50 -12.52 9.62 -3.01
#